data_AF-A0AAD7MU26-F1
#
_entry.id   AF-A0AAD7MU26-F1
#
_cell.length_a   1.000
_cell.length_b   1.000
_cell.length_c   1.000
_cell.angle_alpha   90.00
_cell.angle_beta   90.00
_cell.angle_gamma   90.00
#
_symmetry.space_group_name_H-M   'P 1'
#
loop_
_entity.id
_entity.type
_entity.pdbx_description
1 polymer ?
#
loop_
_entity_poly.entity_id
_entity_poly.type
_entity_poly.pdbx_seq_one_letter_code
_entity_poly.pdbx_strand_id
1 'polypeptide(L)'
;MSSTLFWKCLQLGWGTYPEVVGYCLERLAHIERWEGFHSTSWPTVYLAHSLKVKEKLGIYKGLEFLGDVFLREQDEVTATSLFTLALEGFTQMDVHRSRAECMIRLGDISNKCGDSLEALGLWEQARPLFERSSQAKRIQDIDERLVGIDGDIKEQHKRNLDRLTELKAPVGMVEELDKDLSEDELENKEAQYIAV
;
A
#
# COMPACT_ATOMS: atom_id res chain seq x y z
N MET A 1 -26.73 26.69 -6.43
CA MET A 1 -26.00 27.06 -5.20
C MET A 1 -24.52 26.87 -5.48
N SER A 2 -23.71 27.88 -5.13
CA SER A 2 -22.37 28.11 -5.69
C SER A 2 -21.37 26.98 -5.40
N SER A 3 -20.70 26.51 -6.47
CA SER A 3 -19.61 25.53 -6.49
C SER A 3 -18.46 25.86 -5.53
N THR A 4 -18.37 27.10 -5.08
CA THR A 4 -17.31 27.59 -4.17
C THR A 4 -17.51 27.19 -2.70
N LEU A 5 -18.75 26.94 -2.25
CA LEU A 5 -19.00 26.41 -0.90
C LEU A 5 -18.76 24.91 -0.81
N PHE A 6 -19.00 24.19 -1.92
CA PHE A 6 -18.76 22.76 -2.02
C PHE A 6 -17.26 22.42 -1.95
N TRP A 7 -16.43 23.21 -2.64
CA TRP A 7 -14.96 23.13 -2.55
C TRP A 7 -14.42 23.49 -1.16
N LYS A 8 -15.08 24.38 -0.42
CA LYS A 8 -14.60 24.82 0.91
C LYS A 8 -14.80 23.77 2.01
N CYS A 9 -15.80 22.90 1.89
CA CYS A 9 -15.93 21.73 2.77
C CYS A 9 -14.84 20.67 2.52
N LEU A 10 -14.19 20.70 1.36
CA LEU A 10 -13.12 19.77 0.99
C LEU A 10 -11.74 20.15 1.59
N GLN A 11 -11.58 21.37 2.11
CA GLN A 11 -10.34 21.83 2.76
C GLN A 11 -10.21 21.41 4.24
N LEU A 12 -11.03 20.49 4.73
CA LEU A 12 -10.97 20.02 6.12
C LEU A 12 -10.16 18.73 6.25
N GLY A 13 -8.85 18.81 5.97
CA GLY A 13 -7.84 17.95 6.61
C GLY A 13 -7.68 16.52 6.09
N TRP A 14 -7.65 16.30 4.77
CA TRP A 14 -7.37 14.97 4.20
C TRP A 14 -6.26 15.10 3.17
N GLY A 15 -5.17 14.34 3.37
CA GLY A 15 -4.07 14.26 2.40
C GLY A 15 -4.56 13.83 1.02
N THR A 16 -3.98 14.45 -0.01
CA THR A 16 -3.73 13.90 -1.36
C THR A 16 -4.70 12.87 -1.97
N TYR A 17 -6.03 13.04 -1.96
CA TYR A 17 -6.94 12.18 -2.77
C TYR A 17 -8.04 12.93 -3.57
N PRO A 18 -7.77 14.10 -4.19
CA PRO A 18 -8.80 14.85 -4.92
C PRO A 18 -9.37 14.10 -6.14
N GLU A 19 -8.61 13.21 -6.77
CA GLU A 19 -9.00 12.47 -7.97
C GLU A 19 -10.06 11.39 -7.65
N VAL A 20 -9.85 10.63 -6.56
CA VAL A 20 -10.79 9.58 -6.14
C VAL A 20 -12.12 10.17 -5.68
N VAL A 21 -12.05 11.31 -4.96
CA VAL A 21 -13.25 12.06 -4.55
C VAL A 21 -13.97 12.62 -5.78
N GLY A 22 -13.23 13.17 -6.75
CA GLY A 22 -13.77 13.65 -8.02
C GLY A 22 -14.52 12.54 -8.77
N TYR A 23 -13.91 11.36 -8.93
CA TYR A 23 -14.52 10.20 -9.56
C TYR A 23 -15.80 9.75 -8.84
N CYS A 24 -15.77 9.66 -7.51
CA CYS A 24 -16.95 9.26 -6.74
C CYS A 24 -18.09 10.26 -6.96
N LEU A 25 -17.81 11.56 -6.94
CA LEU A 25 -18.82 12.60 -7.13
C LEU A 25 -19.37 12.63 -8.56
N GLU A 26 -18.53 12.43 -9.58
CA GLU A 26 -18.96 12.29 -10.97
C GLU A 26 -19.91 11.09 -11.12
N ARG A 27 -19.52 9.92 -10.58
CA ARG A 27 -20.35 8.71 -10.63
C ARG A 27 -21.64 8.85 -9.82
N LEU A 28 -21.60 9.55 -8.68
CA LEU A 28 -22.80 9.90 -7.91
C LEU A 28 -23.72 10.85 -8.69
N ALA A 29 -23.18 11.81 -9.44
CA ALA A 29 -23.96 12.72 -10.28
C ALA A 29 -24.69 11.98 -11.42
N HIS A 30 -24.15 10.85 -11.87
CA HIS A 30 -24.77 9.99 -12.87
C HIS A 30 -25.76 8.96 -12.28
N ILE A 31 -26.00 8.93 -10.95
CA ILE A 31 -26.95 8.01 -10.30
C ILE A 31 -28.37 8.14 -10.85
N GLU A 32 -28.80 9.35 -11.18
CA GLU A 32 -30.17 9.62 -11.66
C GLU A 32 -30.49 8.92 -13.01
N ARG A 33 -29.47 8.36 -13.69
CA ARG A 33 -29.58 7.71 -15.00
C ARG A 33 -29.35 6.18 -14.95
N TRP A 34 -29.25 5.57 -13.77
CA TRP A 34 -28.97 4.13 -13.67
C TRP A 34 -30.16 3.25 -14.09
N GLU A 35 -30.31 3.02 -15.39
CA GLU A 35 -31.01 1.84 -15.89
C GLU A 35 -30.03 0.64 -15.82
N GLY A 36 -30.02 -0.02 -14.66
CA GLY A 36 -29.25 -1.24 -14.42
C GLY A 36 -28.26 -1.15 -13.26
N PHE A 37 -28.04 -2.29 -12.59
CA PHE A 37 -27.10 -2.42 -11.47
C PHE A 37 -25.65 -2.36 -11.99
N HIS A 38 -25.15 -1.16 -12.28
CA HIS A 38 -23.78 -0.98 -12.75
C HIS A 38 -22.80 -1.45 -11.68
N SER A 39 -21.84 -2.31 -11.98
CA SER A 39 -21.02 -2.92 -10.91
C SER A 39 -20.15 -1.94 -10.09
N THR A 40 -20.03 -0.69 -10.57
CA THR A 40 -19.39 0.48 -9.94
C THR A 40 -20.29 1.19 -8.93
N SER A 41 -21.61 0.94 -8.96
CA SER A 41 -22.61 1.71 -8.22
C SER A 41 -22.50 1.59 -6.71
N TRP A 42 -22.51 0.35 -6.21
CA TRP A 42 -22.54 0.10 -4.78
C TRP A 42 -21.22 0.47 -4.07
N PRO A 43 -20.00 0.26 -4.63
CA PRO A 43 -18.75 0.65 -3.98
C PRO A 43 -18.65 2.17 -3.81
N THR A 44 -19.07 2.94 -4.82
CA THR A 44 -19.11 4.41 -4.76
C THR A 44 -20.07 4.89 -3.68
N VAL A 45 -21.29 4.34 -3.61
CA VAL A 45 -22.27 4.70 -2.57
C VAL A 45 -21.76 4.31 -1.18
N TYR A 46 -21.15 3.14 -1.05
CA TYR A 46 -20.58 2.64 0.20
C TYR A 46 -19.44 3.54 0.69
N LEU A 47 -18.51 3.93 -0.19
CA LEU A 47 -17.43 4.85 0.13
C LEU A 47 -17.97 6.23 0.54
N ALA A 48 -18.92 6.78 -0.22
CA ALA A 48 -19.53 8.07 0.09
C ALA A 48 -20.25 8.06 1.45
N HIS A 49 -20.98 6.99 1.77
CA HIS A 49 -21.60 6.82 3.07
C HIS A 49 -20.55 6.75 4.18
N SER A 50 -19.52 5.90 4.01
CA SER A 50 -18.42 5.73 4.97
C SER A 50 -17.68 7.03 5.24
N LEU A 51 -17.45 7.84 4.21
CA LEU A 51 -16.87 9.19 4.32
C LEU A 51 -17.78 10.13 5.12
N LYS A 52 -19.09 10.12 4.88
CA LYS A 52 -20.06 10.95 5.61
C LYS A 52 -20.10 10.61 7.10
N VAL A 53 -20.07 9.32 7.45
CA VAL A 53 -20.06 8.86 8.84
C VAL A 53 -18.66 8.83 9.46
N LYS A 54 -17.62 9.12 8.67
CA LYS A 54 -16.19 9.09 9.05
C LYS A 54 -15.73 7.73 9.59
N GLU A 55 -16.28 6.65 9.05
CA GLU A 55 -15.89 5.30 9.43
C GLU A 55 -14.64 4.87 8.65
N LYS A 56 -13.49 4.83 9.32
CA LYS A 56 -12.20 4.48 8.68
C LYS A 56 -12.23 3.13 7.98
N LEU A 57 -12.74 2.09 8.64
CA LEU A 57 -12.82 0.75 8.06
C LEU A 57 -13.66 0.75 6.78
N GLY A 58 -14.81 1.42 6.83
CA GLY A 58 -15.71 1.58 5.68
C GLY A 58 -15.04 2.31 4.52
N ILE A 59 -14.28 3.38 4.80
CA ILE A 59 -13.55 4.13 3.76
C ILE A 59 -12.58 3.21 3.03
N TYR A 60 -11.70 2.50 3.74
CA TYR A 60 -10.71 1.64 3.10
C TYR A 60 -11.35 0.43 2.39
N LYS A 61 -12.47 -0.12 2.89
CA LYS A 61 -13.26 -1.13 2.16
C LYS A 61 -13.84 -0.57 0.88
N GLY A 62 -14.35 0.65 0.90
CA GLY A 62 -14.85 1.32 -0.29
C GLY A 62 -13.76 1.47 -1.35
N LEU A 63 -12.54 1.82 -0.95
CA LEU A 63 -11.38 1.88 -1.83
C LEU A 63 -10.99 0.51 -2.38
N GLU A 64 -10.92 -0.53 -1.53
CA GLU A 64 -10.67 -1.92 -1.94
C GLU A 64 -11.68 -2.39 -3.01
N PHE A 65 -12.98 -2.16 -2.78
CA PHE A 65 -14.02 -2.54 -3.73
C PHE A 65 -13.99 -1.73 -5.02
N LEU A 66 -13.66 -0.44 -4.98
CA LEU A 66 -13.44 0.35 -6.18
C LEU A 66 -12.21 -0.16 -6.95
N GLY A 67 -11.14 -0.54 -6.27
CA GLY A 67 -9.97 -1.18 -6.91
C GLY A 67 -10.38 -2.42 -7.70
N ASP A 68 -11.20 -3.30 -7.12
CA ASP A 68 -11.74 -4.49 -7.80
C ASP A 68 -12.62 -4.16 -9.01
N VAL A 69 -13.32 -3.03 -8.98
CA VAL A 69 -14.11 -2.52 -10.12
C VAL A 69 -13.18 -2.07 -11.24
N PHE A 70 -12.19 -1.22 -10.96
CA PHE A 70 -11.25 -0.72 -11.96
C PHE A 70 -10.40 -1.85 -12.56
N LEU A 71 -10.04 -2.85 -11.76
CA LEU A 71 -9.36 -4.03 -12.27
C LEU A 71 -10.21 -4.82 -13.29
N ARG A 72 -11.54 -4.86 -13.11
CA ARG A 72 -12.46 -5.46 -14.09
C ARG A 72 -12.65 -4.58 -15.33
N GLU A 73 -12.51 -3.27 -15.20
CA GLU A 73 -12.49 -2.30 -16.30
C GLU A 73 -11.13 -2.23 -17.01
N GLN A 74 -10.14 -3.05 -16.59
CA GLN A 74 -8.76 -3.08 -17.11
C GLN A 74 -7.97 -1.79 -16.88
N ASP A 75 -8.39 -0.95 -15.92
CA ASP A 75 -7.62 0.20 -15.47
C ASP A 75 -6.74 -0.21 -14.28
N GLU A 76 -5.59 -0.80 -14.62
CA GLU A 76 -4.62 -1.31 -13.66
C GLU A 76 -3.94 -0.19 -12.86
N VAL A 77 -3.79 1.00 -13.46
CA VAL A 77 -3.13 2.16 -12.82
C VAL A 77 -4.00 2.70 -11.68
N THR A 78 -5.28 2.92 -11.95
CA THR A 78 -6.22 3.39 -10.93
C THR A 78 -6.46 2.31 -9.88
N ALA A 79 -6.58 1.04 -10.28
CA ALA A 79 -6.72 -0.08 -9.35
C ALA A 79 -5.51 -0.18 -8.39
N THR A 80 -4.30 -0.06 -8.92
CA THR A 80 -3.06 -0.08 -8.12
C THR A 80 -3.07 1.03 -7.08
N SER A 81 -3.41 2.25 -7.49
CA SER A 81 -3.49 3.39 -6.56
C SER A 81 -4.51 3.16 -5.45
N LEU A 82 -5.71 2.66 -5.79
CA LEU A 82 -6.75 2.38 -4.80
C LEU A 82 -6.37 1.26 -3.84
N PHE A 83 -5.76 0.18 -4.33
CA PHE A 83 -5.30 -0.91 -3.48
C PHE A 83 -4.15 -0.51 -2.56
N THR A 84 -3.22 0.32 -3.02
CA THR A 84 -2.14 0.86 -2.18
C THR A 84 -2.69 1.69 -1.03
N LEU A 85 -3.67 2.56 -1.30
CA LEU A 85 -4.31 3.36 -0.26
C LEU A 85 -5.11 2.52 0.74
N ALA A 86 -5.84 1.52 0.25
CA ALA A 86 -6.52 0.57 1.11
C ALA A 86 -5.52 -0.24 1.96
N LEU A 87 -4.40 -0.65 1.39
CA LEU A 87 -3.33 -1.38 2.05
C LEU A 87 -2.72 -0.58 3.21
N GLU A 88 -2.37 0.69 2.98
CA GLU A 88 -1.87 1.59 4.02
C GLU A 88 -2.87 1.73 5.16
N GLY A 89 -4.15 1.94 4.82
CA GLY A 89 -5.23 2.04 5.80
C GLY A 89 -5.40 0.79 6.64
N PHE A 90 -5.46 -0.38 6.02
CA PHE A 90 -5.56 -1.65 6.75
C PHE A 90 -4.31 -1.98 7.55
N THR A 91 -3.14 -1.50 7.13
CA THR A 91 -1.90 -1.64 7.90
C THR A 91 -1.98 -0.84 9.19
N GLN A 92 -2.41 0.43 9.11
CA GLN A 92 -2.57 1.29 10.29
C GLN A 92 -3.64 0.77 11.26
N MET A 93 -4.69 0.12 10.74
CA MET A 93 -5.79 -0.44 11.53
C MET A 93 -5.56 -1.90 11.96
N ASP A 94 -4.46 -2.51 11.55
CA ASP A 94 -4.12 -3.92 11.74
C ASP A 94 -5.19 -4.93 11.26
N VAL A 95 -5.86 -4.61 10.15
CA VAL A 95 -6.89 -5.48 9.55
C VAL A 95 -6.23 -6.49 8.61
N HIS A 96 -5.70 -7.57 9.19
CA HIS A 96 -4.87 -8.56 8.50
C HIS A 96 -5.49 -9.11 7.20
N ARG A 97 -6.77 -9.53 7.23
CA ARG A 97 -7.43 -10.17 6.08
C ARG A 97 -7.43 -9.28 4.83
N SER A 98 -7.77 -8.00 4.98
CA SER A 98 -7.85 -7.12 3.82
C SER A 98 -6.52 -6.50 3.46
N ARG A 99 -5.60 -6.36 4.41
CA ARG A 99 -4.20 -6.08 4.08
C ARG A 99 -3.66 -7.14 3.11
N ALA A 100 -3.94 -8.41 3.40
CA ALA A 100 -3.56 -9.54 2.56
C ALA A 100 -4.29 -9.55 1.20
N GLU A 101 -5.58 -9.21 1.15
CA GLU A 101 -6.31 -9.13 -0.13
C GLU A 101 -5.76 -8.02 -1.03
N CYS A 102 -5.48 -6.84 -0.49
CA CYS A 102 -4.83 -5.76 -1.26
C CYS A 102 -3.45 -6.19 -1.76
N MET A 103 -2.65 -6.89 -0.94
CA MET A 103 -1.36 -7.45 -1.38
C MET A 103 -1.51 -8.46 -2.52
N ILE A 104 -2.49 -9.38 -2.45
CA ILE A 104 -2.75 -10.30 -3.57
C ILE A 104 -3.10 -9.54 -4.83
N ARG A 105 -4.01 -8.55 -4.75
CA ARG A 105 -4.46 -7.79 -5.92
C ARG A 105 -3.33 -6.99 -6.56
N LEU A 106 -2.49 -6.35 -5.75
CA LEU A 106 -1.28 -5.66 -6.23
C LEU A 106 -0.31 -6.64 -6.88
N GLY A 107 -0.06 -7.80 -6.27
CA GLY A 107 0.81 -8.83 -6.85
C GLY A 107 0.26 -9.40 -8.16
N ASP A 108 -1.06 -9.59 -8.26
CA ASP A 108 -1.72 -10.02 -9.50
C ASP A 108 -1.56 -8.98 -10.62
N ILE A 109 -1.58 -7.68 -10.28
CA ILE A 109 -1.32 -6.59 -11.23
C ILE A 109 0.16 -6.57 -11.63
N SER A 110 1.10 -6.56 -10.68
CA SER A 110 2.54 -6.56 -10.96
C SER A 110 2.95 -7.73 -11.84
N ASN A 111 2.42 -8.93 -11.57
CA ASN A 111 2.71 -10.12 -12.39
C ASN A 111 2.19 -9.98 -13.82
N LYS A 112 1.01 -9.38 -14.02
CA LYS A 112 0.49 -9.08 -15.37
C LYS A 112 1.34 -8.05 -16.11
N CYS A 113 1.88 -7.07 -15.38
CA CYS A 113 2.79 -6.06 -15.93
C CYS A 113 4.21 -6.62 -16.20
N GLY A 114 4.48 -7.89 -15.88
CA GLY A 114 5.77 -8.54 -16.10
C GLY A 114 6.74 -8.44 -14.91
N ASP A 115 6.31 -7.85 -13.80
CA ASP A 115 7.13 -7.68 -12.58
C ASP A 115 6.89 -8.83 -11.59
N SER A 116 7.24 -10.05 -12.02
CA SER A 116 7.02 -11.28 -11.26
C SER A 116 7.80 -11.33 -9.94
N LEU A 117 8.90 -10.56 -9.81
CA LEU A 117 9.68 -10.49 -8.57
C LEU A 117 8.97 -9.67 -7.49
N GLU A 118 8.34 -8.56 -7.87
CA GLU A 118 7.49 -7.78 -6.97
C GLU A 118 6.24 -8.58 -6.56
N ALA A 119 5.59 -9.23 -7.52
CA ALA A 119 4.42 -10.07 -7.28
C ALA A 119 4.71 -11.19 -6.26
N LEU A 120 5.84 -11.87 -6.42
CA LEU A 120 6.30 -12.90 -5.50
C LEU A 120 6.43 -12.36 -4.06
N GLY A 121 7.10 -11.21 -3.90
CA GLY A 121 7.27 -10.58 -2.59
C GLY A 121 5.94 -10.17 -1.94
N LEU A 122 4.95 -9.73 -2.74
CA LEU A 122 3.62 -9.38 -2.24
C LEU A 122 2.83 -10.62 -1.81
N TRP A 123 2.89 -11.70 -2.58
CA TRP A 123 2.19 -12.95 -2.26
C TRP A 123 2.78 -13.64 -1.02
N GLU A 124 4.10 -13.67 -0.88
CA GLU A 124 4.76 -14.22 0.32
C GLU A 124 4.39 -13.43 1.58
N GLN A 125 4.30 -12.10 1.49
CA GLN A 125 3.85 -11.27 2.61
C GLN A 125 2.36 -11.44 2.96
N ALA A 126 1.52 -11.73 1.96
CA ALA A 126 0.09 -11.95 2.16
C ALA A 126 -0.21 -13.30 2.86
N ARG A 127 0.59 -14.32 2.60
CA ARG A 127 0.40 -15.69 3.12
C ARG A 127 0.23 -15.77 4.65
N PRO A 128 1.16 -15.25 5.48
CA PRO A 128 1.03 -15.31 6.94
C PRO A 128 -0.18 -14.51 7.48
N LEU A 129 -0.69 -13.54 6.73
CA LEU A 129 -1.87 -12.77 7.11
C LEU A 129 -3.18 -13.55 6.89
N PHE A 130 -3.22 -14.38 5.85
CA PHE A 130 -4.32 -15.31 5.66
C PHE A 130 -4.30 -16.47 6.66
N GLU A 131 -3.11 -16.92 7.08
CA GLU A 131 -2.96 -17.88 8.18
C GLU A 131 -3.55 -17.32 9.48
N ARG A 132 -3.16 -16.09 9.87
CA ARG A 132 -3.70 -15.42 11.07
C ARG A 132 -5.21 -15.22 11.02
N SER A 133 -5.78 -15.03 9.83
CA SER A 133 -7.23 -14.87 9.64
C SER A 133 -7.97 -16.18 9.35
N SER A 134 -7.29 -17.34 9.43
CA SER A 134 -7.86 -18.68 9.19
C SER A 134 -8.48 -18.87 7.79
N GLN A 135 -7.94 -18.20 6.78
CA GLN A 135 -8.45 -18.21 5.40
C GLN A 135 -7.74 -19.27 4.53
N ALA A 136 -7.96 -20.55 4.83
CA ALA A 136 -7.26 -21.67 4.17
C ALA A 136 -7.36 -21.65 2.64
N LYS A 137 -8.52 -21.30 2.09
CA LYS A 137 -8.71 -21.20 0.63
C LYS A 137 -7.79 -20.15 0.00
N ARG A 138 -7.59 -19.01 0.67
CA ARG A 138 -6.73 -17.94 0.15
C ARG A 138 -5.25 -18.31 0.22
N ILE A 139 -4.86 -19.13 1.18
CA ILE A 139 -3.51 -19.69 1.25
C ILE A 139 -3.27 -20.61 0.05
N GLN A 140 -4.22 -21.49 -0.26
CA GLN A 140 -4.15 -22.33 -1.45
C GLN A 140 -4.04 -21.48 -2.74
N ASP A 141 -4.87 -20.44 -2.86
CA ASP A 141 -4.83 -19.53 -4.00
C ASP A 141 -3.44 -18.85 -4.17
N ILE A 142 -2.75 -18.56 -3.06
CA ILE A 142 -1.37 -18.05 -3.07
C ILE A 142 -0.39 -19.14 -3.48
N ASP A 143 -0.48 -20.33 -2.89
CA ASP A 143 0.42 -21.44 -3.18
C ASP A 143 0.34 -21.83 -4.67
N GLU A 144 -0.84 -21.79 -5.28
CA GLU A 144 -1.04 -21.98 -6.73
C GLU A 144 -0.35 -20.89 -7.57
N ARG A 145 -0.43 -19.61 -7.17
CA ARG A 145 0.30 -18.51 -7.82
C ARG A 145 1.81 -18.69 -7.72
N LEU A 146 2.30 -19.11 -6.56
CA LEU A 146 3.72 -19.35 -6.32
C LEU A 146 4.25 -20.47 -7.19
N VAL A 147 3.48 -21.55 -7.43
CA VAL A 147 3.91 -22.63 -8.34
C VAL A 147 4.13 -22.12 -9.77
N GLY A 148 3.34 -21.15 -10.22
CA GLY A 148 3.46 -20.57 -11.57
C GLY A 148 4.68 -19.67 -11.79
N ILE A 149 5.40 -19.28 -10.74
CA ILE A 149 6.58 -18.42 -10.84
C ILE A 149 7.84 -19.26 -11.12
N ASP A 150 8.65 -18.79 -12.06
CA ASP A 150 9.91 -19.39 -12.45
C ASP A 150 10.88 -19.56 -11.26
N GLY A 151 11.60 -20.67 -11.24
CA GLY A 151 12.55 -21.02 -10.19
C GLY A 151 13.68 -19.99 -10.06
N ASP A 152 14.14 -19.44 -11.19
CA ASP A 152 15.19 -18.43 -11.20
C ASP A 152 14.75 -17.13 -10.50
N ILE A 153 13.47 -16.75 -10.65
CA ILE A 153 12.89 -15.56 -10.00
C ILE A 153 12.77 -15.79 -8.49
N LYS A 154 12.37 -16.99 -8.06
CA LYS A 154 12.32 -17.36 -6.64
C LYS A 154 13.69 -17.33 -5.99
N GLU A 155 14.69 -17.87 -6.68
CA GLU A 155 16.07 -17.86 -6.20
C GLU A 155 16.63 -16.43 -6.12
N GLN A 156 16.34 -15.60 -7.13
CA GLN A 156 16.69 -14.18 -7.11
C GLN A 156 16.01 -13.45 -5.94
N HIS A 157 14.73 -13.70 -5.69
CA HIS A 157 13.99 -13.12 -4.56
C HIS A 157 14.62 -13.52 -3.22
N LYS A 158 14.96 -14.80 -3.05
CA LYS A 158 15.64 -15.31 -1.86
C LYS A 158 16.99 -14.62 -1.63
N ARG A 159 17.83 -14.52 -2.66
CA ARG A 159 19.13 -13.81 -2.58
C ARG A 159 18.96 -12.34 -2.21
N ASN A 160 17.93 -11.68 -2.74
CA ASN A 160 17.62 -10.30 -2.38
C ASN A 160 17.23 -10.18 -0.91
N LEU A 161 16.43 -11.12 -0.40
CA LEU A 161 16.03 -11.16 1.01
C LEU A 161 17.24 -11.41 1.92
N ASP A 162 18.10 -12.37 1.58
CA ASP A 162 19.32 -12.67 2.33
C ASP A 162 20.23 -11.43 2.43
N ARG A 163 20.49 -10.74 1.31
CA ARG A 163 21.26 -9.48 1.31
C ARG A 163 20.63 -8.39 2.17
N LEU A 164 19.30 -8.25 2.15
CA LEU A 164 18.60 -7.30 3.00
C LEU A 164 18.73 -7.65 4.49
N THR A 165 18.79 -8.94 4.83
CA THR A 165 19.04 -9.37 6.21
C THR A 165 20.48 -9.13 6.64
N GLU A 166 21.47 -9.33 5.77
CA GLU A 166 22.87 -9.00 6.03
C GLU A 166 23.09 -7.50 6.26
N LEU A 167 22.39 -6.65 5.50
CA LEU A 167 22.40 -5.19 5.69
C LEU A 167 21.70 -4.74 6.99
N LYS A 168 20.70 -5.51 7.46
CA LYS A 168 19.92 -5.19 8.67
C LYS A 168 20.50 -5.81 9.94
N ALA A 169 21.30 -6.87 9.83
CA ALA A 169 22.11 -7.33 10.93
C ALA A 169 23.09 -6.19 11.26
N PRO A 170 23.19 -5.73 12.52
CA PRO A 170 24.29 -4.87 12.89
C PRO A 170 25.55 -5.68 12.58
N VAL A 171 26.27 -5.29 11.54
CA VAL A 171 27.57 -5.87 11.22
C VAL A 171 28.39 -5.70 12.50
N GLY A 172 28.59 -6.80 13.22
CA GLY A 172 29.51 -6.85 14.34
C GLY A 172 30.89 -6.63 13.74
N MET A 173 31.31 -5.37 13.70
CA MET A 173 32.67 -4.83 13.56
C MET A 173 32.58 -3.33 13.23
N VAL A 174 32.33 -2.53 14.27
CA VAL A 174 33.04 -1.24 14.45
C VAL A 174 34.03 -1.44 15.61
N GLU A 175 34.73 -2.57 15.61
CA GLU A 175 35.94 -2.78 16.42
C GLU A 175 37.11 -2.76 15.44
N GLU A 176 37.56 -1.56 15.09
CA GLU A 176 38.89 -1.17 14.59
C GLU A 176 38.76 0.14 13.79
N LEU A 177 38.37 1.22 14.47
CA LEU A 177 38.60 2.60 14.02
C LEU A 177 38.49 3.52 15.23
N ASP A 178 39.33 3.25 16.24
CA ASP A 178 39.78 4.25 17.22
C ASP A 178 41.02 3.72 17.96
N LYS A 179 42.09 3.52 17.19
CA LYS A 179 43.45 3.75 17.66
C LYS A 179 44.00 4.85 16.78
N ASP A 180 44.41 5.94 17.40
CA ASP A 180 45.15 7.09 16.83
C ASP A 180 44.37 8.40 16.64
N LEU A 181 43.44 8.72 17.54
CA LEU A 181 43.14 10.12 17.85
C LEU A 181 43.37 10.36 19.34
N SER A 182 44.59 10.78 19.67
CA SER A 182 44.95 11.31 20.98
C SER A 182 44.01 12.46 21.35
N GLU A 183 43.53 12.48 22.59
CA GLU A 183 42.62 13.48 23.18
C GLU A 183 43.12 14.94 23.07
N ASP A 184 44.37 15.17 22.65
CA ASP A 184 44.99 16.49 22.51
C ASP A 184 44.55 17.30 21.26
N GLU A 185 43.91 16.69 20.25
CA GLU A 185 43.45 17.44 19.05
C GLU A 185 42.03 18.01 19.14
N LEU A 186 41.22 17.58 20.12
CA LEU A 186 39.83 18.03 20.30
C LEU A 186 39.73 19.38 21.03
N GLU A 187 40.63 19.70 21.97
CA GLU A 187 40.60 20.99 22.68
C GLU A 187 41.03 22.19 21.80
N ASN A 188 41.81 21.97 20.75
CA ASN A 188 42.32 23.07 19.92
C ASN A 188 41.34 23.55 18.83
N LYS A 189 40.27 22.78 18.55
CA LYS A 189 39.22 23.18 17.59
C LYS A 189 38.04 23.90 18.24
N GLU A 190 37.76 23.68 19.52
CA GLU A 190 36.68 24.40 20.22
C GLU A 190 37.07 25.84 20.59
N ALA A 191 38.37 26.13 20.77
CA ALA A 191 38.84 27.49 21.08
C ALA A 191 38.73 28.49 19.90
N GLN A 192 38.59 28.01 18.66
CA GLN A 192 38.58 28.87 17.47
C GLN A 192 37.18 29.33 17.04
N TYR A 193 36.10 28.79 17.64
CA TYR A 193 34.71 29.11 17.27
C TYR A 193 33.96 30.02 18.25
N ILE A 194 34.57 30.39 19.39
CA ILE A 194 33.95 31.24 20.43
C ILE A 194 34.42 32.72 20.33
N ALA A 195 35.30 33.06 19.40
CA ALA A 195 35.86 34.41 19.25
C ALA A 195 35.54 35.07 17.88
N VAL A 196 34.26 35.07 17.47
CA VAL A 196 33.73 36.00 16.44
C VAL A 196 32.37 36.53 16.88
#